data_AF-A0A2D7M8W6-F1
#
_entry.id   AF-A0A2D7M8W6-F1
#
_cell.length_a   1.000
_cell.length_b   1.000
_cell.length_c   1.000
_cell.angle_alpha   90.00
_cell.angle_beta   90.00
_cell.angle_gamma   90.00
#
_symmetry.space_group_name_H-M   'P 1'
#
loop_
_entity.id
_entity.type
_entity.pdbx_description
1 polymer ?
#
loop_
_entity_poly.entity_id
_entity_poly.type
_entity_poly.pdbx_seq_one_letter_code
_entity_poly.pdbx_strand_id
1 'polypeptide(L)'
;MKISRLIFAYLLLSYSLASSQEVEDECNLTYEIVLLDYHDNKEPLTNAEVKIDELGFSSRTNNAGRLTLLGLCKSTFTVFVDHPECNPQTFEVKLNRSKSDVFFLEHHFQQLDEIELIGSNINRAKKQLVKRIDENWISSNRSKSLGEALKNLSGVTTLQTGTTISKPIIQGMRGSRIITVSNGTRQEDMEWGDEHAPSIQMGSFDEIKIEKGADALAYGTDAIGGVIVLDHQKFYPVDSERREFGTGYHTNGLGGYIFHQIKKTNSNGSYFKSSLNYQRFGDRSAPSYNLTNTGNKNQSINLIYGKNKLSTGWELNFSLLVDQIGILRSSHIGNLDDLERSINSRTPLYIEDFRYDIYTPKQNVLHGTFSG
;
A
#
# COMPACT_ATOMS: atom_id res chain seq x y z
N MET A 1 22.49 -48.05 -2.08
CA MET A 1 21.01 -47.96 -1.98
C MET A 1 20.38 -48.62 -0.73
N LYS A 2 21.14 -49.07 0.28
CA LYS A 2 20.56 -49.65 1.53
C LYS A 2 20.76 -48.82 2.80
N ILE A 3 21.57 -47.75 2.76
CA ILE A 3 21.88 -46.92 3.94
C ILE A 3 20.88 -45.76 4.14
N SER A 4 20.23 -45.25 3.08
CA SER A 4 19.28 -44.13 3.21
C SER A 4 17.93 -44.51 3.84
N ARG A 5 17.56 -45.80 3.85
CA ARG A 5 16.30 -46.26 4.47
C ARG A 5 16.40 -46.39 6.00
N LEU A 6 17.60 -46.55 6.55
CA LEU A 6 17.81 -46.66 8.01
C LEU A 6 17.81 -45.28 8.70
N ILE A 7 18.28 -44.24 8.02
CA ILE A 7 18.26 -42.86 8.55
C ILE A 7 16.82 -42.32 8.57
N PHE A 8 16.01 -42.66 7.58
CA PHE A 8 14.60 -42.24 7.52
C PHE A 8 13.73 -42.93 8.59
N ALA A 9 14.07 -44.16 8.97
CA ALA A 9 13.37 -44.87 10.05
C ALA A 9 13.73 -44.33 11.45
N TYR A 10 14.97 -43.86 11.66
CA TYR A 10 15.39 -43.26 12.93
C TYR A 10 14.80 -41.85 13.14
N LEU A 11 14.56 -41.11 12.06
CA LEU A 11 13.93 -39.79 12.09
C LEU A 11 12.41 -39.83 12.33
N LEU A 12 11.76 -40.97 12.02
CA LEU A 12 10.34 -41.20 12.31
C LEU A 12 10.10 -41.76 13.73
N LEU A 13 11.08 -42.45 14.35
CA LEU A 13 10.92 -43.03 15.67
C LEU A 13 11.26 -42.06 16.83
N SER A 14 11.96 -40.96 16.56
CA SER A 14 12.21 -39.91 17.56
C SER A 14 11.06 -38.90 17.70
N TYR A 15 10.05 -38.96 16.83
CA TYR A 15 8.88 -38.07 16.87
C TYR A 15 7.74 -38.54 17.78
N SER A 16 7.79 -39.78 18.30
CA SER A 16 6.68 -40.37 19.07
C SER A 16 6.86 -40.34 20.60
N LEU A 17 7.86 -39.64 21.13
CA LEU A 17 8.10 -39.48 22.57
C LEU A 17 8.32 -37.99 22.93
N ALA A 18 7.43 -37.13 22.47
CA ALA A 18 7.18 -35.84 23.12
C ALA A 18 5.75 -35.86 23.65
N SER A 19 5.58 -36.43 24.84
CA SER A 19 4.37 -36.20 25.63
C SER A 19 4.30 -34.71 25.91
N SER A 20 3.33 -34.02 25.30
CA SER A 20 2.97 -32.67 25.68
C SER A 20 2.35 -32.72 27.07
N GLN A 21 3.11 -32.29 28.08
CA GLN A 21 2.48 -31.72 29.26
C GLN A 21 1.74 -30.46 28.77
N GLU A 22 0.43 -30.57 28.62
CA GLU A 22 -0.44 -29.41 28.54
C GLU A 22 -0.31 -28.69 29.89
N VAL A 23 0.53 -27.66 29.91
CA VAL A 23 0.46 -26.66 30.97
C VAL A 23 -0.86 -25.94 30.71
N GLU A 24 -1.86 -26.28 31.51
CA GLU A 24 -3.13 -25.57 31.60
C GLU A 24 -2.79 -24.17 32.14
N ASP A 25 -2.40 -23.25 31.26
CA ASP A 25 -2.26 -21.84 31.57
C ASP A 25 -3.66 -21.38 32.00
N GLU A 26 -3.84 -20.96 33.26
CA GLU A 26 -5.14 -20.49 33.75
C GLU A 26 -5.65 -19.35 32.86
N CYS A 27 -6.63 -19.65 32.01
CA CYS A 27 -7.24 -18.70 31.08
C CYS A 27 -8.22 -17.79 31.84
N ASN A 28 -7.67 -16.93 32.70
CA ASN A 28 -8.42 -16.01 33.55
C ASN A 28 -8.06 -14.54 33.26
N LEU A 29 -7.51 -14.25 32.08
CA LEU A 29 -7.23 -12.87 31.70
C LEU A 29 -8.51 -12.17 31.26
N THR A 30 -8.62 -10.92 31.67
CA THR A 30 -9.70 -10.00 31.26
C THR A 30 -9.13 -8.95 30.34
N TYR A 31 -9.76 -8.73 29.20
CA TYR A 31 -9.39 -7.69 28.27
C TYR A 31 -10.55 -6.71 28.08
N GLU A 32 -10.32 -5.46 28.46
CA GLU A 32 -11.30 -4.39 28.26
C GLU A 32 -10.90 -3.54 27.05
N ILE A 33 -11.84 -3.35 26.13
CA ILE A 33 -11.72 -2.53 24.94
C ILE A 33 -12.57 -1.29 25.17
N VAL A 34 -11.97 -0.11 25.05
CA VAL A 34 -12.68 1.17 25.12
C VAL A 34 -12.51 1.90 23.79
N LEU A 35 -13.61 2.14 23.07
CA LEU A 35 -13.62 2.84 21.79
C LEU A 35 -14.07 4.29 21.99
N LEU A 36 -13.21 5.23 21.62
CA LEU A 36 -13.48 6.67 21.71
C LEU A 36 -13.27 7.34 20.35
N ASP A 37 -14.01 8.41 20.11
CA ASP A 37 -13.79 9.30 18.97
C ASP A 37 -12.48 10.10 19.15
N TYR A 38 -11.73 10.28 18.07
CA TYR A 38 -10.51 11.09 18.05
C TYR A 38 -10.76 12.61 18.04
N HIS A 39 -11.85 13.09 17.42
CA HIS A 39 -12.11 14.52 17.16
C HIS A 39 -13.17 15.14 18.09
N ASP A 40 -14.22 14.41 18.46
CA ASP A 40 -15.32 14.95 19.28
C ASP A 40 -15.14 14.63 20.76
N ASN A 41 -14.31 15.41 21.47
CA ASN A 41 -14.16 15.36 22.94
C ASN A 41 -13.91 13.99 23.58
N LYS A 42 -13.45 12.99 22.81
CA LYS A 42 -13.36 11.58 23.23
C LYS A 42 -14.72 10.99 23.58
N GLU A 43 -15.76 11.32 22.82
CA GLU A 43 -17.05 10.70 22.97
C GLU A 43 -16.95 9.17 22.78
N PRO A 44 -17.62 8.38 23.63
CA PRO A 44 -17.61 6.94 23.50
C PRO A 44 -18.37 6.49 22.24
N LEU A 45 -17.72 5.66 21.43
CA LEU A 45 -18.32 5.09 20.22
C LEU A 45 -19.24 3.93 20.59
N THR A 46 -20.54 4.23 20.62
CA THR A 46 -21.59 3.25 20.92
C THR A 46 -21.90 2.38 19.71
N ASN A 47 -22.27 1.11 19.93
CA ASN A 47 -22.71 0.19 18.86
C ASN A 47 -21.67 -0.09 17.75
N ALA A 48 -20.38 0.22 18.00
CA ALA A 48 -19.27 -0.14 17.14
C ALA A 48 -19.05 -1.66 17.17
N GLU A 49 -18.91 -2.26 16.00
CA GLU A 49 -18.67 -3.69 15.84
C GLU A 49 -17.18 -3.98 16.07
N VAL A 50 -16.90 -4.92 16.96
CA VAL A 50 -15.57 -5.43 17.24
C VAL A 50 -15.53 -6.90 16.84
N LYS A 51 -14.57 -7.26 15.99
CA LYS A 51 -14.32 -8.64 15.54
C LYS A 51 -12.89 -9.05 15.90
N ILE A 52 -12.75 -10.26 16.41
CA ILE A 52 -11.47 -10.92 16.68
C ILE A 52 -11.57 -12.32 16.08
N ASP A 53 -11.08 -12.46 14.84
CA ASP A 53 -11.25 -13.67 14.05
C ASP A 53 -10.55 -14.87 14.70
N GLU A 54 -9.40 -14.66 15.34
CA GLU A 54 -8.62 -15.71 16.00
C GLU A 54 -9.34 -16.30 17.22
N LEU A 55 -10.30 -15.56 17.81
CA LEU A 55 -11.12 -16.01 18.94
C LEU A 55 -12.55 -16.38 18.51
N GLY A 56 -12.90 -16.22 17.22
CA GLY A 56 -14.27 -16.34 16.74
C GLY A 56 -15.24 -15.38 17.44
N PHE A 57 -14.72 -14.26 17.94
CA PHE A 57 -15.47 -13.32 18.78
C PHE A 57 -15.95 -12.15 17.93
N SER A 58 -17.25 -11.85 18.01
CA SER A 58 -17.83 -10.64 17.45
C SER A 58 -18.88 -10.10 18.41
N SER A 59 -18.77 -8.82 18.75
CA SER A 59 -19.73 -8.14 19.61
C SER A 59 -19.72 -6.64 19.35
N ARG A 60 -20.68 -5.92 19.95
CA ARG A 60 -20.81 -4.48 19.82
C ARG A 60 -20.55 -3.77 21.14
N THR A 61 -19.99 -2.57 21.09
CA THR A 61 -19.77 -1.74 22.29
C THR A 61 -21.07 -1.27 22.91
N ASN A 62 -21.05 -1.10 24.23
CA ASN A 62 -22.17 -0.53 24.99
C ASN A 62 -22.26 1.01 24.84
N ASN A 63 -23.21 1.65 25.53
CA ASN A 63 -23.41 3.10 25.51
C ASN A 63 -22.21 3.91 26.06
N ALA A 64 -21.28 3.26 26.75
CA ALA A 64 -20.04 3.87 27.24
C ALA A 64 -18.84 3.56 26.31
N GLY A 65 -19.08 2.99 25.13
CA GLY A 65 -18.03 2.63 24.16
C GLY A 65 -17.16 1.46 24.62
N ARG A 66 -17.62 0.67 25.62
CA ARG A 66 -16.83 -0.40 26.23
C ARG A 66 -17.29 -1.77 25.80
N LEU A 67 -16.33 -2.69 25.75
CA LEU A 67 -16.54 -4.12 25.56
C LEU A 67 -15.53 -4.88 26.42
N THR A 68 -15.99 -5.92 27.12
CA THR A 68 -15.13 -6.71 28.01
C THR A 68 -15.15 -8.17 27.59
N LEU A 69 -13.95 -8.72 27.38
CA LEU A 69 -13.73 -10.13 27.13
C LEU A 69 -13.17 -10.78 28.40
N LEU A 70 -13.77 -11.90 28.79
CA LEU A 70 -13.42 -12.67 29.98
C LEU A 70 -12.89 -14.04 29.57
N GLY A 71 -12.07 -14.65 30.42
CA GLY A 71 -11.61 -16.02 30.22
C GLY A 71 -10.57 -16.18 29.11
N LEU A 72 -9.78 -15.14 28.84
CA LEU A 72 -8.76 -15.19 27.80
C LEU A 72 -7.46 -15.82 28.31
N CYS A 73 -6.82 -16.60 27.45
CA CYS A 73 -5.46 -17.10 27.67
C CYS A 73 -4.43 -16.08 27.14
N LYS A 74 -3.17 -16.19 27.55
CA LYS A 74 -2.08 -15.38 27.00
C LYS A 74 -1.98 -15.63 25.49
N SER A 75 -2.19 -14.59 24.70
CA SER A 75 -2.31 -14.72 23.24
C SER A 75 -1.98 -13.39 22.54
N THR A 76 -1.74 -13.47 21.25
CA THR A 76 -1.67 -12.29 20.37
C THR A 76 -2.77 -12.47 19.33
N PHE A 77 -3.61 -11.46 19.16
CA PHE A 77 -4.77 -11.49 18.26
C PHE A 77 -5.00 -10.12 17.63
N THR A 78 -5.77 -10.08 16.56
CA THR A 78 -6.12 -8.84 15.85
C THR A 78 -7.53 -8.39 16.19
N VAL A 79 -7.66 -7.14 16.61
CA VAL A 79 -8.93 -6.50 16.90
C VAL A 79 -9.32 -5.65 15.70
N PHE A 80 -10.26 -6.14 14.90
CA PHE A 80 -10.90 -5.37 13.85
C PHE A 80 -12.07 -4.58 14.45
N VAL A 81 -12.09 -3.27 14.22
CA VAL A 81 -13.14 -2.38 14.69
C VAL A 81 -13.76 -1.70 13.49
N ASP A 82 -15.09 -1.76 13.41
CA ASP A 82 -15.90 -1.12 12.38
C ASP A 82 -17.04 -0.34 13.03
N HIS A 83 -17.27 0.88 12.57
CA HIS A 83 -18.34 1.74 13.06
C HIS A 83 -18.95 2.46 11.85
N PRO A 84 -20.29 2.58 11.74
CA PRO A 84 -20.95 3.16 10.56
C PRO A 84 -20.47 4.56 10.18
N GLU A 85 -19.92 5.29 11.13
CA GLU A 85 -19.49 6.67 10.95
C GLU A 85 -17.96 6.82 10.96
N CYS A 86 -17.20 5.72 11.14
CA CYS A 86 -15.73 5.76 11.20
C CYS A 86 -15.11 4.86 10.14
N ASN A 87 -13.87 5.13 9.76
CA ASN A 87 -13.12 4.17 8.94
C ASN A 87 -12.78 2.94 9.78
N PRO A 88 -12.95 1.71 9.24
CA PRO A 88 -12.56 0.52 9.95
C PRO A 88 -11.05 0.52 10.24
N GLN A 89 -10.67 -0.01 11.39
CA GLN A 89 -9.28 -0.07 11.85
C GLN A 89 -8.99 -1.45 12.43
N THR A 90 -7.76 -1.94 12.19
CA THR A 90 -7.28 -3.21 12.76
C THR A 90 -6.11 -2.94 13.68
N PHE A 91 -6.19 -3.45 14.91
CA PHE A 91 -5.15 -3.32 15.93
C PHE A 91 -4.61 -4.70 16.31
N GLU A 92 -3.30 -4.91 16.23
CA GLU A 92 -2.68 -6.12 16.77
C GLU A 92 -2.45 -5.94 18.27
N VAL A 93 -2.98 -6.88 19.06
CA VAL A 93 -3.00 -6.82 20.53
C VAL A 93 -2.28 -8.02 21.10
N LYS A 94 -1.24 -7.76 21.90
CA LYS A 94 -0.57 -8.77 22.72
C LYS A 94 -1.11 -8.78 24.14
N LEU A 95 -1.78 -9.86 24.53
CA LEU A 95 -2.37 -10.05 25.85
C LEU A 95 -1.48 -10.96 26.70
N ASN A 96 -0.64 -10.37 27.56
CA ASN A 96 0.20 -11.11 28.52
C ASN A 96 -0.37 -11.07 29.95
N ARG A 97 -1.26 -10.12 30.24
CA ARG A 97 -1.91 -9.87 31.54
C ARG A 97 -3.25 -9.19 31.28
N SER A 98 -4.15 -9.20 32.26
CA SER A 98 -5.40 -8.43 32.16
C SER A 98 -5.07 -6.95 31.96
N LYS A 99 -5.63 -6.34 30.92
CA LYS A 99 -5.39 -4.93 30.56
C LYS A 99 -6.64 -4.30 29.94
N SER A 100 -6.65 -2.98 29.95
CA SER A 100 -7.65 -2.15 29.30
C SER A 100 -6.94 -1.31 28.26
N ASP A 101 -7.31 -1.46 26.99
CA ASP A 101 -6.76 -0.67 25.89
C ASP A 101 -7.85 0.28 25.37
N VAL A 102 -7.46 1.53 25.16
CA VAL A 102 -8.31 2.55 24.56
C VAL A 102 -7.95 2.65 23.09
N PHE A 103 -8.90 2.39 22.20
CA PHE A 103 -8.74 2.62 20.76
C PHE A 103 -9.46 3.89 20.36
N PHE A 104 -8.78 4.68 19.56
CA PHE A 104 -9.33 5.87 18.95
C PHE A 104 -9.68 5.55 17.51
N LEU A 105 -10.92 5.79 17.11
CA LEU A 105 -11.27 5.83 15.70
C LEU A 105 -11.51 7.27 15.30
N GLU A 106 -11.12 7.60 14.08
CA GLU A 106 -11.54 8.85 13.49
C GLU A 106 -12.94 8.70 12.94
N HIS A 107 -13.85 9.45 13.57
CA HIS A 107 -15.09 9.87 12.95
C HIS A 107 -14.73 10.80 11.81
N HIS A 108 -14.57 10.21 10.63
CA HIS A 108 -14.64 10.97 9.41
C HIS A 108 -16.08 10.83 9.02
N PHE A 109 -16.86 11.92 9.10
CA PHE A 109 -18.16 11.96 8.42
C PHE A 109 -17.93 11.38 7.03
N GLN A 110 -18.37 10.15 6.85
CA GLN A 110 -18.47 9.52 5.56
C GLN A 110 -19.58 10.35 4.94
N GLN A 111 -19.19 11.44 4.29
CA GLN A 111 -20.09 12.26 3.52
C GLN A 111 -20.72 11.28 2.55
N LEU A 112 -21.98 10.98 2.86
CA LEU A 112 -22.72 9.77 2.52
C LEU A 112 -22.27 9.15 1.19
N ASP A 113 -22.20 7.82 1.11
CA ASP A 113 -22.58 7.16 -0.15
C ASP A 113 -24.04 7.58 -0.41
N GLU A 114 -24.20 8.76 -1.03
CA GLU A 114 -25.47 9.45 -1.12
C GLU A 114 -26.36 8.64 -2.05
N ILE A 115 -27.43 8.11 -1.48
CA ILE A 115 -28.52 7.45 -2.21
C ILE A 115 -28.97 8.41 -3.32
N GLU A 116 -29.01 7.88 -4.54
CA GLU A 116 -29.53 8.55 -5.73
C GLU A 116 -30.96 9.05 -5.47
N LEU A 117 -31.08 10.32 -5.04
CA LEU A 117 -32.36 11.00 -4.97
C LEU A 117 -32.64 11.62 -6.32
N ILE A 118 -33.55 10.98 -7.06
CA ILE A 118 -34.24 11.57 -8.21
C ILE A 118 -35.14 12.70 -7.65
N GLY A 119 -34.59 13.91 -7.51
CA GLY A 119 -35.32 15.06 -6.97
C GLY A 119 -34.60 16.37 -7.25
N SER A 120 -35.28 17.27 -7.95
CA SER A 120 -34.72 18.47 -8.59
C SER A 120 -34.06 19.51 -7.65
N ASN A 121 -32.93 20.05 -8.13
CA ASN A 121 -32.43 21.41 -7.92
C ASN A 121 -32.02 21.87 -6.51
N ILE A 122 -30.89 21.35 -5.99
CA ILE A 122 -29.91 22.14 -5.22
C ILE A 122 -28.50 21.66 -5.60
N ASN A 123 -27.82 22.37 -6.52
CA ASN A 123 -26.42 22.12 -6.85
C ASN A 123 -25.50 22.73 -5.80
N ARG A 124 -25.26 22.03 -4.67
CA ARG A 124 -23.96 22.16 -3.97
C ARG A 124 -22.96 21.36 -4.78
N ALA A 125 -21.83 21.98 -5.12
CA ALA A 125 -20.77 21.34 -5.90
C ALA A 125 -20.41 19.97 -5.30
N LYS A 126 -20.77 18.92 -6.03
CA LYS A 126 -20.45 17.52 -5.73
C LYS A 126 -18.94 17.42 -5.49
N LYS A 127 -18.51 16.89 -4.33
CA LYS A 127 -17.14 16.38 -4.19
C LYS A 127 -16.98 15.24 -5.21
N GLN A 128 -16.20 15.49 -6.25
CA GLN A 128 -16.06 14.58 -7.39
C GLN A 128 -15.14 13.42 -7.00
N LEU A 129 -15.76 12.30 -6.60
CA LEU A 129 -15.19 10.95 -6.59
C LEU A 129 -13.78 10.83 -5.96
N VAL A 130 -13.71 10.92 -4.63
CA VAL A 130 -12.53 10.47 -3.87
C VAL A 130 -12.57 8.94 -3.84
N LYS A 131 -11.85 8.27 -4.74
CA LYS A 131 -11.63 6.82 -4.57
C LYS A 131 -10.47 6.63 -3.60
N ARG A 132 -10.80 6.33 -2.36
CA ARG A 132 -9.86 5.89 -1.33
C ARG A 132 -9.45 4.46 -1.63
N ILE A 133 -8.16 4.25 -1.82
CA ILE A 133 -7.60 2.93 -2.07
C ILE A 133 -7.10 2.37 -0.74
N ASP A 134 -7.60 1.18 -0.36
CA ASP A 134 -7.28 0.52 0.90
C ASP A 134 -6.01 -0.33 0.83
N GLU A 135 -5.55 -0.82 2.00
CA GLU A 135 -4.36 -1.66 2.13
C GLU A 135 -4.42 -2.92 1.26
N ASN A 136 -5.60 -3.54 1.13
CA ASN A 136 -5.79 -4.78 0.36
C ASN A 136 -5.56 -4.55 -1.13
N TRP A 137 -6.06 -3.43 -1.65
CA TRP A 137 -5.83 -3.04 -3.03
C TRP A 137 -4.36 -2.72 -3.26
N ILE A 138 -3.71 -1.98 -2.35
CA ILE A 138 -2.28 -1.68 -2.46
C ILE A 138 -1.47 -2.99 -2.47
N SER A 139 -1.79 -3.91 -1.57
CA SER A 139 -1.16 -5.23 -1.49
C SER A 139 -1.27 -6.02 -2.81
N SER A 140 -2.44 -5.97 -3.45
CA SER A 140 -2.71 -6.64 -4.73
C SER A 140 -2.04 -5.97 -5.94
N ASN A 141 -1.55 -4.72 -5.80
CA ASN A 141 -0.96 -3.94 -6.88
C ASN A 141 0.50 -3.54 -6.64
N ARG A 142 1.17 -4.06 -5.59
CA ARG A 142 2.54 -3.65 -5.20
C ARG A 142 3.60 -3.77 -6.31
N SER A 143 3.44 -4.72 -7.24
CA SER A 143 4.37 -4.95 -8.35
C SER A 143 4.10 -4.10 -9.60
N LYS A 144 3.00 -3.34 -9.62
CA LYS A 144 2.65 -2.47 -10.73
C LYS A 144 3.26 -1.09 -10.55
N SER A 145 3.38 -0.35 -11.65
CA SER A 145 3.63 1.09 -11.59
C SER A 145 2.37 1.84 -11.15
N LEU A 146 2.54 3.09 -10.68
CA LEU A 146 1.44 3.93 -10.25
C LEU A 146 0.35 4.05 -11.31
N GLY A 147 0.73 4.36 -12.57
CA GLY A 147 -0.22 4.43 -13.68
C GLY A 147 -1.02 3.14 -13.85
N GLU A 148 -0.34 1.99 -13.97
CA GLU A 148 -1.00 0.70 -14.19
C GLU A 148 -1.95 0.28 -13.08
N ALA A 149 -1.61 0.62 -11.83
CA ALA A 149 -2.50 0.35 -10.72
C ALA A 149 -3.77 1.23 -10.80
N LEU A 150 -3.61 2.53 -11.07
CA LEU A 150 -4.74 3.47 -11.12
C LEU A 150 -5.62 3.35 -12.38
N LYS A 151 -5.17 2.65 -13.42
CA LYS A 151 -5.89 2.49 -14.71
C LYS A 151 -7.33 2.00 -14.61
N ASN A 152 -7.66 1.22 -13.58
CA ASN A 152 -8.99 0.64 -13.40
C ASN A 152 -9.94 1.54 -12.59
N LEU A 153 -9.54 2.77 -12.28
CA LEU A 153 -10.37 3.74 -11.57
C LEU A 153 -11.20 4.54 -12.58
N SER A 154 -12.43 4.89 -12.20
CA SER A 154 -13.34 5.64 -13.09
C SER A 154 -12.72 6.98 -13.50
N GLY A 155 -12.69 7.24 -14.81
CA GLY A 155 -12.12 8.46 -15.40
C GLY A 155 -10.59 8.53 -15.34
N VAL A 156 -9.91 7.42 -15.04
CA VAL A 156 -8.45 7.29 -15.08
C VAL A 156 -8.08 6.31 -16.19
N THR A 157 -7.16 6.71 -17.05
CA THR A 157 -6.50 5.85 -18.04
C THR A 157 -4.99 5.98 -17.86
N THR A 158 -4.21 5.32 -18.71
CA THR A 158 -2.75 5.39 -18.65
C THR A 158 -2.16 5.76 -19.99
N LEU A 159 -1.09 6.55 -19.95
CA LEU A 159 -0.12 6.67 -21.03
C LEU A 159 0.99 5.67 -20.75
N GLN A 160 1.16 4.69 -21.62
CA GLN A 160 2.18 3.67 -21.46
C GLN A 160 3.26 3.84 -22.52
N THR A 161 4.52 3.94 -22.08
CA THR A 161 5.70 4.01 -22.94
C THR A 161 6.49 2.72 -22.77
N GLY A 162 6.31 1.79 -23.71
CA GLY A 162 6.86 0.44 -23.58
C GLY A 162 6.12 -0.39 -22.52
N THR A 163 6.83 -1.23 -21.78
CA THR A 163 6.22 -2.16 -20.81
C THR A 163 6.22 -1.68 -19.37
N THR A 164 7.13 -0.75 -19.03
CA THR A 164 7.46 -0.43 -17.64
C THR A 164 7.08 1.00 -17.26
N ILE A 165 7.20 1.95 -18.20
CA ILE A 165 6.82 3.34 -17.97
C ILE A 165 5.30 3.49 -18.18
N SER A 166 4.59 3.91 -17.14
CA SER A 166 3.15 4.19 -17.19
C SER A 166 2.84 5.44 -16.38
N LYS A 167 2.23 6.43 -17.03
CA LYS A 167 1.76 7.68 -16.41
C LYS A 167 0.23 7.69 -16.34
N PRO A 168 -0.37 8.12 -15.22
CA PRO A 168 -1.82 8.27 -15.14
C PRO A 168 -2.30 9.40 -16.06
N ILE A 169 -3.45 9.19 -16.68
CA ILE A 169 -4.23 10.21 -17.39
C ILE A 169 -5.56 10.32 -16.66
N ILE A 170 -5.94 11.52 -16.23
CA ILE A 170 -7.20 11.75 -15.51
C ILE A 170 -8.05 12.67 -16.36
N GLN A 171 -9.24 12.21 -16.76
CA GLN A 171 -10.16 12.97 -17.63
C GLN A 171 -9.50 13.49 -18.93
N GLY A 172 -8.56 12.73 -19.49
CA GLY A 172 -7.81 13.11 -20.70
C GLY A 172 -6.62 14.04 -20.47
N MET A 173 -6.40 14.51 -19.24
CA MET A 173 -5.25 15.35 -18.87
C MET A 173 -4.05 14.49 -18.47
N ARG A 174 -2.84 14.99 -18.70
CA ARG A 174 -1.56 14.29 -18.40
C ARG A 174 -0.42 15.26 -18.12
N GLY A 175 0.70 14.72 -17.62
CA GLY A 175 1.91 15.47 -17.30
C GLY A 175 1.66 16.46 -16.18
N SER A 176 2.19 17.67 -16.29
CA SER A 176 2.08 18.75 -15.28
C SER A 176 0.67 19.23 -14.96
N ARG A 177 -0.35 18.68 -15.64
CA ARG A 177 -1.77 18.95 -15.37
C ARG A 177 -2.34 18.02 -14.29
N ILE A 178 -1.59 17.00 -13.89
CA ILE A 178 -1.93 16.10 -12.78
C ILE A 178 -0.85 16.26 -11.74
N ILE A 179 -1.20 16.81 -10.59
CA ILE A 179 -0.25 16.94 -9.49
C ILE A 179 -0.16 15.61 -8.77
N THR A 180 1.06 15.15 -8.48
CA THR A 180 1.27 14.02 -7.58
C THR A 180 1.89 14.51 -6.28
N VAL A 181 1.27 14.16 -5.15
CA VAL A 181 1.74 14.52 -3.81
C VAL A 181 2.05 13.24 -3.05
N SER A 182 3.23 13.18 -2.46
CA SER A 182 3.64 12.08 -1.57
C SER A 182 3.97 12.62 -0.19
N ASN A 183 3.26 12.17 0.84
CA ASN A 183 3.41 12.62 2.22
C ASN A 183 3.47 14.15 2.35
N GLY A 184 2.49 14.83 1.75
CA GLY A 184 2.42 16.30 1.74
C GLY A 184 3.44 17.02 0.83
N THR A 185 4.39 16.30 0.22
CA THR A 185 5.39 16.89 -0.69
C THR A 185 4.96 16.72 -2.14
N ARG A 186 4.87 17.81 -2.90
CA ARG A 186 4.61 17.78 -4.35
C ARG A 186 5.81 17.17 -5.07
N GLN A 187 5.52 16.22 -5.95
CA GLN A 187 6.48 15.65 -6.89
C GLN A 187 6.53 16.55 -8.12
N GLU A 188 7.75 16.84 -8.58
CA GLU A 188 8.01 17.72 -9.74
C GLU A 188 8.98 17.04 -10.74
N ASP A 189 9.22 15.74 -10.55
CA ASP A 189 10.21 14.99 -11.33
C ASP A 189 9.65 14.55 -12.67
N MET A 190 10.29 15.02 -13.75
CA MET A 190 10.11 14.54 -15.13
C MET A 190 8.65 14.44 -15.62
N GLU A 191 7.75 15.29 -15.09
CA GLU A 191 6.34 15.31 -15.45
C GLU A 191 6.14 15.63 -16.95
N TRP A 192 7.10 16.35 -17.55
CA TRP A 192 7.07 16.85 -18.92
C TRP A 192 7.36 15.80 -20.01
N GLY A 193 8.11 14.73 -19.71
CA GLY A 193 8.49 13.72 -20.72
C GLY A 193 7.61 12.47 -20.62
N ASP A 194 6.94 12.08 -21.71
CA ASP A 194 6.04 10.91 -21.76
C ASP A 194 6.80 9.58 -21.49
N GLU A 195 8.12 9.61 -21.63
CA GLU A 195 9.02 8.49 -21.48
C GLU A 195 9.53 8.27 -20.06
N HIS A 196 9.25 9.14 -19.09
CA HIS A 196 9.79 9.01 -17.72
C HIS A 196 8.76 8.50 -16.72
N ALA A 197 9.06 7.44 -15.97
CA ALA A 197 8.16 6.95 -14.93
C ALA A 197 8.16 7.90 -13.71
N PRO A 198 7.02 8.10 -13.03
CA PRO A 198 7.00 8.80 -11.75
C PRO A 198 7.91 8.10 -10.73
N SER A 199 8.71 8.84 -9.97
CA SER A 199 9.62 8.30 -8.95
C SER A 199 8.91 7.85 -7.66
N ILE A 200 7.90 6.99 -7.79
CA ILE A 200 7.02 6.55 -6.69
C ILE A 200 6.94 5.02 -6.65
N GLN A 201 7.17 4.46 -5.46
CA GLN A 201 6.87 3.07 -5.15
C GLN A 201 5.60 3.00 -4.29
N MET A 202 4.49 2.52 -4.85
CA MET A 202 3.20 2.46 -4.16
C MET A 202 3.24 1.65 -2.87
N GLY A 203 4.05 0.59 -2.82
CA GLY A 203 4.15 -0.27 -1.64
C GLY A 203 4.66 0.44 -0.38
N SER A 204 5.13 1.68 -0.48
CA SER A 204 5.56 2.50 0.66
C SER A 204 4.41 3.27 1.34
N PHE A 205 3.26 3.40 0.68
CA PHE A 205 2.10 4.17 1.15
C PHE A 205 0.98 3.25 1.63
N ASP A 206 0.12 3.74 2.51
CA ASP A 206 -1.03 2.98 3.04
C ASP A 206 -2.35 3.44 2.41
N GLU A 207 -2.33 4.64 1.81
CA GLU A 207 -3.50 5.27 1.24
C GLU A 207 -3.12 5.98 -0.06
N ILE A 208 -3.96 5.80 -1.08
CA ILE A 208 -3.89 6.57 -2.32
C ILE A 208 -5.27 7.19 -2.55
N LYS A 209 -5.30 8.50 -2.77
CA LYS A 209 -6.51 9.27 -3.11
C LYS A 209 -6.33 9.90 -4.48
N ILE A 210 -7.42 9.99 -5.22
CA ILE A 210 -7.50 10.82 -6.41
C ILE A 210 -8.55 11.88 -6.16
N GLU A 211 -8.13 13.14 -6.21
CA GLU A 211 -8.99 14.29 -6.02
C GLU A 211 -9.16 15.04 -7.34
N LYS A 212 -10.40 15.42 -7.65
CA LYS A 212 -10.78 16.00 -8.94
C LYS A 212 -11.62 17.25 -8.72
N GLY A 213 -11.55 18.19 -9.66
CA GLY A 213 -12.38 19.40 -9.61
C GLY A 213 -11.92 20.40 -8.55
N ALA A 214 -12.87 20.99 -7.81
CA ALA A 214 -12.57 22.10 -6.89
C ALA A 214 -11.62 21.71 -5.74
N ASP A 215 -11.66 20.46 -5.29
CA ASP A 215 -10.79 19.97 -4.20
C ASP A 215 -9.30 19.96 -4.61
N ALA A 216 -9.03 19.75 -5.90
CA ALA A 216 -7.68 19.77 -6.47
C ALA A 216 -6.99 21.14 -6.34
N LEU A 217 -7.75 22.23 -6.21
CA LEU A 217 -7.22 23.59 -6.09
C LEU A 217 -6.37 23.78 -4.82
N ALA A 218 -6.62 23.01 -3.77
CA ALA A 218 -5.84 23.03 -2.53
C ALA A 218 -4.36 22.67 -2.76
N TYR A 219 -4.05 21.95 -3.85
CA TYR A 219 -2.72 21.47 -4.16
C TYR A 219 -1.99 22.30 -5.23
N GLY A 220 -2.66 23.29 -5.82
CA GLY A 220 -2.07 24.22 -6.78
C GLY A 220 -2.94 24.47 -8.00
N THR A 221 -2.64 25.56 -8.71
CA THR A 221 -3.36 25.98 -9.92
C THR A 221 -3.15 25.05 -11.11
N ASP A 222 -2.10 24.23 -11.08
CA ASP A 222 -1.75 23.33 -12.18
C ASP A 222 -2.56 22.03 -12.16
N ALA A 223 -3.28 21.73 -11.07
CA ALA A 223 -4.05 20.49 -10.86
C ALA A 223 -5.36 20.41 -11.68
N ILE A 224 -5.35 20.93 -12.92
CA ILE A 224 -6.53 21.02 -13.79
C ILE A 224 -7.11 19.62 -14.08
N GLY A 225 -6.26 18.60 -14.21
CA GLY A 225 -6.65 17.21 -14.39
C GLY A 225 -6.97 16.48 -13.08
N GLY A 226 -6.64 17.05 -11.92
CA GLY A 226 -6.76 16.44 -10.60
C GLY A 226 -5.42 16.22 -9.90
N VAL A 227 -5.50 15.63 -8.72
CA VAL A 227 -4.37 15.37 -7.82
C VAL A 227 -4.37 13.91 -7.41
N ILE A 228 -3.19 13.29 -7.41
CA ILE A 228 -2.95 11.98 -6.82
C ILE A 228 -2.23 12.20 -5.50
N VAL A 229 -2.87 11.84 -4.38
CA VAL A 229 -2.30 11.99 -3.04
C VAL A 229 -1.93 10.61 -2.52
N LEU A 230 -0.66 10.44 -2.18
CA LEU A 230 -0.07 9.23 -1.62
C LEU A 230 0.30 9.53 -0.17
N ASP A 231 -0.33 8.83 0.77
CA ASP A 231 -0.22 9.14 2.18
C ASP A 231 -0.09 7.87 3.04
N HIS A 232 0.23 8.09 4.31
CA HIS A 232 0.25 7.06 5.33
C HIS A 232 -1.00 7.15 6.18
N GLN A 233 -1.46 5.99 6.68
CA GLN A 233 -2.54 6.02 7.67
C GLN A 233 -2.06 6.72 8.93
N LYS A 234 -2.96 7.47 9.55
CA LYS A 234 -2.69 8.14 10.81
C LYS A 234 -2.28 7.15 11.91
N PHE A 235 -1.38 7.62 12.77
CA PHE A 235 -0.88 6.85 13.91
C PHE A 235 -1.63 7.27 15.19
N TYR A 236 -2.38 6.34 15.76
CA TYR A 236 -3.10 6.55 17.01
C TYR A 236 -2.22 6.21 18.23
N PRO A 237 -2.39 6.90 19.37
CA PRO A 237 -1.61 6.68 20.59
C PRO A 237 -2.11 5.42 21.34
N VAL A 238 -1.93 4.26 20.71
CA VAL A 238 -2.33 2.94 21.23
C VAL A 238 -1.15 1.99 21.12
N ASP A 239 -1.00 1.05 22.06
CA ASP A 239 0.05 0.04 21.98
C ASP A 239 -0.33 -1.01 20.91
N SER A 240 0.27 -0.91 19.73
CA SER A 240 0.06 -1.87 18.64
C SER A 240 1.34 -2.04 17.81
N GLU A 241 1.58 -3.26 17.33
CA GLU A 241 2.70 -3.55 16.43
C GLU A 241 2.19 -4.49 15.34
N ARG A 242 2.14 -4.01 14.10
CA ARG A 242 1.73 -4.77 12.92
C ARG A 242 2.94 -5.02 12.03
N ARG A 243 3.09 -6.26 11.57
CA ARG A 243 4.14 -6.67 10.63
C ARG A 243 3.52 -7.28 9.40
N GLU A 244 3.85 -6.73 8.23
CA GLU A 244 3.41 -7.27 6.95
C GLU A 244 4.62 -7.76 6.17
N PHE A 245 4.49 -8.94 5.58
CA PHE A 245 5.46 -9.49 4.65
C PHE A 245 4.73 -9.94 3.40
N GLY A 246 5.23 -9.53 2.23
CA GLY A 246 4.64 -9.85 0.94
C GLY A 246 5.69 -10.35 -0.04
N THR A 247 5.32 -11.31 -0.87
CA THR A 247 6.15 -11.79 -1.98
C THR A 247 5.26 -12.12 -3.16
N GLY A 248 5.79 -11.99 -4.38
CA GLY A 248 5.07 -12.37 -5.58
C GLY A 248 6.01 -12.68 -6.75
N TYR A 249 5.53 -13.53 -7.65
CA TYR A 249 6.25 -13.97 -8.84
C TYR A 249 5.37 -13.79 -10.08
N HIS A 250 5.98 -13.30 -11.16
CA HIS A 250 5.33 -13.14 -12.45
C HIS A 250 6.06 -13.96 -13.50
N THR A 251 5.29 -14.73 -14.29
CA THR A 251 5.81 -15.55 -15.38
C THR A 251 6.34 -14.71 -16.53
N ASN A 252 5.63 -13.65 -16.93
CA ASN A 252 6.15 -12.71 -17.92
C ASN A 252 7.17 -11.77 -17.28
N GLY A 253 8.41 -11.73 -17.78
CA GLY A 253 9.55 -11.08 -17.14
C GLY A 253 10.27 -11.95 -16.09
N LEU A 254 9.77 -13.18 -15.84
CA LEU A 254 10.35 -14.18 -14.92
C LEU A 254 10.86 -13.60 -13.59
N GLY A 255 10.15 -12.62 -13.05
CA GLY A 255 10.63 -11.81 -11.94
C GLY A 255 9.66 -11.79 -10.78
N GLY A 256 10.01 -11.04 -9.74
CA GLY A 256 9.20 -10.97 -8.54
C GLY A 256 9.51 -9.76 -7.69
N TYR A 257 8.76 -9.66 -6.61
CA TYR A 257 8.93 -8.63 -5.59
C TYR A 257 8.90 -9.24 -4.19
N ILE A 258 9.53 -8.55 -3.27
CA ILE A 258 9.48 -8.79 -1.84
C ILE A 258 9.21 -7.46 -1.15
N PHE A 259 8.35 -7.51 -0.14
CA PHE A 259 7.94 -6.38 0.65
C PHE A 259 7.96 -6.76 2.12
N HIS A 260 8.37 -5.82 2.95
CA HIS A 260 8.31 -5.97 4.39
C HIS A 260 7.98 -4.62 5.02
N GLN A 261 7.00 -4.60 5.91
CA GLN A 261 6.62 -3.42 6.66
C GLN A 261 6.45 -3.73 8.14
N ILE A 262 6.91 -2.80 8.96
CA ILE A 262 6.66 -2.78 10.40
C ILE A 262 6.00 -1.45 10.72
N LYS A 263 4.83 -1.49 11.36
CA LYS A 263 4.14 -0.34 11.94
C LYS A 263 4.02 -0.58 13.44
N LYS A 264 4.59 0.31 14.25
CA LYS A 264 4.52 0.24 15.71
C LYS A 264 4.00 1.56 16.26
N THR A 265 2.99 1.50 17.10
CA THR A 265 2.42 2.62 17.84
C THR A 265 2.49 2.30 19.32
N ASN A 266 2.68 3.34 20.15
CA ASN A 266 2.70 3.21 21.59
C ASN A 266 1.65 4.14 22.22
N SER A 267 1.11 3.74 23.37
CA SER A 267 0.11 4.49 24.15
C SER A 267 0.59 5.89 24.58
N ASN A 268 1.91 6.11 24.64
CA ASN A 268 2.51 7.42 24.93
C ASN A 268 2.51 8.39 23.71
N GLY A 269 1.95 7.97 22.58
CA GLY A 269 1.85 8.71 21.33
C GLY A 269 3.04 8.56 20.38
N SER A 270 4.13 7.89 20.78
CA SER A 270 5.25 7.60 19.88
C SER A 270 4.90 6.51 18.88
N TYR A 271 5.36 6.65 17.63
CA TYR A 271 5.16 5.67 16.59
C TYR A 271 6.39 5.56 15.69
N PHE A 272 6.52 4.40 15.07
CA PHE A 272 7.56 4.09 14.10
C PHE A 272 6.96 3.26 12.97
N LYS A 273 7.31 3.60 11.73
CA LYS A 273 7.00 2.81 10.55
C LYS A 273 8.25 2.60 9.73
N SER A 274 8.42 1.38 9.22
CA SER A 274 9.46 1.05 8.25
C SER A 274 8.84 0.23 7.13
N SER A 275 9.07 0.64 5.89
CA SER A 275 8.65 -0.09 4.69
C SER A 275 9.87 -0.34 3.81
N LEU A 276 10.08 -1.60 3.42
CA LEU A 276 11.15 -2.05 2.54
C LEU A 276 10.52 -2.75 1.34
N ASN A 277 10.86 -2.32 0.13
CA ASN A 277 10.44 -2.98 -1.10
C ASN A 277 11.68 -3.30 -1.95
N TYR A 278 11.67 -4.47 -2.56
CA TYR A 278 12.61 -4.85 -3.60
C TYR A 278 11.85 -5.58 -4.70
N GLN A 279 12.05 -5.18 -5.94
CA GLN A 279 11.48 -5.84 -7.11
C GLN A 279 12.52 -5.97 -8.22
N ARG A 280 12.46 -7.08 -8.96
CA ARG A 280 13.30 -7.31 -10.14
C ARG A 280 12.55 -8.15 -11.16
N PHE A 281 12.51 -7.66 -12.39
CA PHE A 281 12.01 -8.36 -13.56
C PHE A 281 13.04 -8.29 -14.69
N GLY A 282 13.15 -9.38 -15.44
CA GLY A 282 13.87 -9.40 -16.70
C GLY A 282 12.99 -8.94 -17.86
N ASP A 283 13.49 -9.16 -19.07
CA ASP A 283 12.79 -8.78 -20.30
C ASP A 283 11.41 -9.42 -20.39
N ARG A 284 10.42 -8.61 -20.76
CA ARG A 284 9.06 -9.06 -21.02
C ARG A 284 8.99 -9.75 -22.38
N SER A 285 7.98 -10.59 -22.55
CA SER A 285 7.73 -11.28 -23.82
C SER A 285 6.36 -10.91 -24.38
N ALA A 286 6.32 -10.74 -25.70
CA ALA A 286 5.12 -10.84 -26.50
C ALA A 286 4.85 -12.32 -26.84
N PRO A 287 3.68 -12.69 -27.40
CA PRO A 287 3.35 -14.09 -27.68
C PRO A 287 4.38 -14.85 -28.54
N SER A 288 5.13 -14.16 -29.40
CA SER A 288 6.07 -14.77 -30.34
C SER A 288 7.52 -14.31 -30.22
N TYR A 289 7.83 -13.31 -29.39
CA TYR A 289 9.18 -12.77 -29.27
C TYR A 289 9.42 -12.05 -27.92
N ASN A 290 10.69 -11.91 -27.57
CA ASN A 290 11.11 -11.12 -26.41
C ASN A 290 11.16 -9.64 -26.74
N LEU A 291 10.80 -8.82 -25.77
CA LEU A 291 10.92 -7.37 -25.80
C LEU A 291 12.26 -7.01 -25.16
N THR A 292 13.30 -6.94 -26.00
CA THR A 292 14.67 -6.71 -25.54
C THR A 292 14.82 -5.43 -24.72
N ASN A 293 15.51 -5.53 -23.59
CA ASN A 293 15.85 -4.44 -22.68
C ASN A 293 14.61 -3.78 -22.03
N THR A 294 13.65 -4.60 -21.61
CA THR A 294 12.42 -4.16 -20.92
C THR A 294 12.37 -4.56 -19.44
N GLY A 295 13.43 -5.18 -18.93
CA GLY A 295 13.58 -5.46 -17.51
C GLY A 295 13.57 -4.22 -16.62
N ASN A 296 13.24 -4.41 -15.34
CA ASN A 296 13.22 -3.34 -14.35
C ASN A 296 13.68 -3.84 -12.98
N LYS A 297 14.33 -2.96 -12.22
CA LYS A 297 14.81 -3.24 -10.87
C LYS A 297 14.57 -2.03 -10.00
N ASN A 298 13.84 -2.20 -8.91
CA ASN A 298 13.48 -1.12 -8.03
C ASN A 298 13.65 -1.53 -6.56
N GLN A 299 14.13 -0.59 -5.77
CA GLN A 299 14.39 -0.74 -4.35
C GLN A 299 13.88 0.51 -3.65
N SER A 300 13.09 0.36 -2.59
CA SER A 300 12.63 1.50 -1.82
C SER A 300 12.74 1.24 -0.33
N ILE A 301 13.14 2.26 0.41
CA ILE A 301 13.06 2.31 1.87
C ILE A 301 12.27 3.55 2.28
N ASN A 302 11.32 3.37 3.18
CA ASN A 302 10.59 4.45 3.83
C ASN A 302 10.62 4.24 5.34
N LEU A 303 11.00 5.28 6.07
CA LEU A 303 11.13 5.28 7.53
C LEU A 303 10.37 6.49 8.07
N ILE A 304 9.46 6.25 9.00
CA ILE A 304 8.69 7.29 9.67
C ILE A 304 8.89 7.11 11.17
N TYR A 305 9.20 8.19 11.87
CA TYR A 305 9.26 8.21 13.32
C TYR A 305 8.64 9.49 13.82
N GLY A 306 7.76 9.40 14.80
CA GLY A 306 7.13 10.59 15.32
C GLY A 306 6.49 10.39 16.67
N LYS A 307 5.91 11.47 17.15
CA LYS A 307 5.12 11.48 18.37
C LYS A 307 3.87 12.31 18.16
N ASN A 308 2.72 11.65 18.17
CA ASN A 308 1.42 12.28 18.02
C ASN A 308 0.66 12.20 19.36
N LYS A 309 0.33 13.37 19.94
CA LYS A 309 -0.62 13.49 21.04
C LYS A 309 -1.85 14.25 20.52
N LEU A 310 -3.01 14.07 21.18
CA LEU A 310 -4.30 14.64 20.77
C LEU A 310 -4.29 16.13 20.37
N SER A 311 -3.37 16.96 20.89
CA SER A 311 -3.29 18.39 20.56
C SER A 311 -1.99 18.87 19.92
N THR A 312 -0.93 18.03 19.89
CA THR A 312 0.39 18.42 19.40
C THR A 312 1.16 17.18 18.96
N GLY A 313 1.92 17.29 17.87
CA GLY A 313 2.81 16.23 17.45
C GLY A 313 3.94 16.73 16.57
N TRP A 314 4.86 15.82 16.27
CA TRP A 314 5.89 15.98 15.26
C TRP A 314 6.11 14.63 14.58
N GLU A 315 6.56 14.67 13.35
CA GLU A 315 6.88 13.50 12.53
C GLU A 315 8.24 13.74 11.88
N LEU A 316 9.00 12.68 11.63
CA LEU A 316 10.16 12.69 10.75
C LEU A 316 9.92 11.58 9.72
N ASN A 317 9.93 11.94 8.44
CA ASN A 317 9.81 10.99 7.35
C ASN A 317 11.09 11.02 6.50
N PHE A 318 11.61 9.85 6.22
CA PHE A 318 12.70 9.62 5.29
C PHE A 318 12.26 8.59 4.25
N SER A 319 12.37 8.94 2.97
CA SER A 319 12.12 8.02 1.87
C SER A 319 13.30 8.02 0.89
N LEU A 320 13.62 6.84 0.35
CA LEU A 320 14.61 6.67 -0.69
C LEU A 320 14.12 5.61 -1.69
N LEU A 321 14.21 5.95 -2.97
CA LEU A 321 13.87 5.12 -4.10
C LEU A 321 15.08 5.03 -5.04
N VAL A 322 15.45 3.79 -5.38
CA VAL A 322 16.43 3.48 -6.41
C VAL A 322 15.72 2.66 -7.48
N ASP A 323 15.54 3.24 -8.66
CA ASP A 323 14.88 2.58 -9.78
C ASP A 323 15.82 2.50 -10.99
N GLN A 324 15.74 1.37 -11.69
CA GLN A 324 16.41 1.13 -12.95
C GLN A 324 15.42 0.49 -13.91
N ILE A 325 15.12 1.22 -15.00
CA ILE A 325 14.10 0.85 -15.97
C ILE A 325 14.77 0.70 -17.34
N GLY A 326 14.65 -0.49 -17.93
CA GLY A 326 15.01 -0.71 -19.33
C GLY A 326 14.00 -0.06 -20.27
N ILE A 327 14.51 0.60 -21.30
CA ILE A 327 13.69 1.08 -22.41
C ILE A 327 13.83 0.08 -23.55
N LEU A 328 12.70 -0.32 -24.14
CA LEU A 328 12.63 -1.25 -25.26
C LEU A 328 13.66 -0.87 -26.33
N ARG A 329 14.60 -1.78 -26.63
CA ARG A 329 15.72 -1.46 -27.52
C ARG A 329 15.26 -1.00 -28.90
N SER A 330 14.21 -1.63 -29.41
CA SER A 330 13.63 -1.33 -30.73
C SER A 330 12.81 -0.05 -30.81
N SER A 331 12.49 0.61 -29.68
CA SER A 331 11.84 1.93 -29.71
C SER A 331 12.83 3.07 -29.89
N HIS A 332 14.13 2.80 -29.85
CA HIS A 332 15.17 3.81 -30.03
C HIS A 332 15.58 3.88 -31.50
N ILE A 333 15.30 5.01 -32.15
CA ILE A 333 15.45 5.22 -33.59
C ILE A 333 16.47 6.34 -33.80
N GLY A 334 17.54 6.08 -34.56
CA GLY A 334 18.63 7.04 -34.75
C GLY A 334 18.48 7.93 -35.98
N ASN A 335 17.77 7.48 -37.01
CA ASN A 335 17.60 8.18 -38.28
C ASN A 335 16.27 7.83 -38.96
N LEU A 336 15.97 8.49 -40.09
CA LEU A 336 14.72 8.30 -40.83
C LEU A 336 14.59 6.90 -41.47
N ASP A 337 15.71 6.30 -41.90
CA ASP A 337 15.69 4.95 -42.49
C ASP A 337 15.36 3.88 -41.44
N ASP A 338 15.88 4.03 -40.21
CA ASP A 338 15.52 3.18 -39.06
C ASP A 338 14.03 3.32 -38.73
N LEU A 339 13.48 4.54 -38.81
CA LEU A 339 12.07 4.80 -38.58
C LEU A 339 11.20 4.12 -39.63
N GLU A 340 11.52 4.31 -40.91
CA GLU A 340 10.80 3.71 -42.02
C GLU A 340 10.85 2.17 -41.94
N ARG A 341 12.03 1.60 -41.65
CA ARG A 341 12.17 0.15 -41.44
C ARG A 341 11.36 -0.35 -40.25
N SER A 342 11.33 0.40 -39.14
CA SER A 342 10.56 0.04 -37.95
C SER A 342 9.06 0.05 -38.23
N ILE A 343 8.54 1.09 -38.89
CA ILE A 343 7.11 1.22 -39.27
C ILE A 343 6.67 0.09 -40.21
N ASN A 344 7.53 -0.28 -41.16
CA ASN A 344 7.23 -1.31 -42.15
C ASN A 344 7.48 -2.74 -41.64
N SER A 345 8.09 -2.90 -40.46
CA SER A 345 8.36 -4.21 -39.87
C SER A 345 7.17 -4.73 -39.07
N ARG A 346 6.90 -6.04 -39.16
CA ARG A 346 5.87 -6.70 -38.35
C ARG A 346 6.35 -7.07 -36.94
N THR A 347 7.65 -7.05 -36.72
CA THR A 347 8.28 -7.38 -35.43
C THR A 347 9.36 -6.35 -35.09
N PRO A 348 9.74 -6.22 -33.80
CA PRO A 348 10.83 -5.34 -33.41
C PRO A 348 12.12 -5.66 -34.18
N LEU A 349 12.87 -4.61 -34.56
CA LEU A 349 14.13 -4.76 -35.32
C LEU A 349 15.26 -5.42 -34.49
N TYR A 350 15.18 -5.29 -33.16
CA TYR A 350 16.10 -5.89 -32.21
C TYR A 350 15.33 -6.86 -31.31
N ILE A 351 15.62 -8.15 -31.47
CA ILE A 351 15.11 -9.24 -30.64
C ILE A 351 16.32 -10.06 -30.21
N GLU A 352 16.52 -10.11 -28.90
CA GLU A 352 17.58 -10.86 -28.24
C GLU A 352 16.99 -11.86 -27.24
N ASP A 353 17.82 -12.81 -26.81
CA ASP A 353 17.45 -13.76 -25.75
C ASP A 353 17.10 -13.04 -24.45
N PHE A 354 16.28 -13.68 -23.62
CA PHE A 354 15.82 -13.16 -22.34
C PHE A 354 17.00 -12.84 -21.40
N ARG A 355 16.96 -11.70 -20.73
CA ARG A 355 17.98 -11.25 -19.76
C ARG A 355 17.36 -10.53 -18.57
N TYR A 356 18.10 -10.48 -17.46
CA TYR A 356 17.82 -9.61 -16.32
C TYR A 356 18.67 -8.35 -16.27
N ASP A 357 19.69 -8.27 -17.11
CA ASP A 357 20.61 -7.15 -17.14
C ASP A 357 20.04 -6.03 -18.00
N ILE A 358 20.05 -4.82 -17.44
CA ILE A 358 19.45 -3.62 -18.06
C ILE A 358 20.56 -2.79 -18.70
N TYR A 359 20.57 -2.78 -20.03
CA TYR A 359 21.50 -2.06 -20.88
C TYR A 359 20.92 -0.74 -21.39
N THR A 360 21.71 0.02 -22.13
CA THR A 360 21.22 1.24 -22.76
C THR A 360 20.31 0.90 -23.96
N PRO A 361 19.21 1.64 -24.18
CA PRO A 361 18.74 2.79 -23.41
C PRO A 361 18.07 2.41 -22.07
N LYS A 362 18.34 3.16 -21.01
CA LYS A 362 17.74 2.94 -19.68
C LYS A 362 17.61 4.21 -18.89
N GLN A 363 16.75 4.17 -17.87
CA GLN A 363 16.62 5.20 -16.86
C GLN A 363 17.17 4.70 -15.55
N ASN A 364 17.95 5.54 -14.87
CA ASN A 364 18.33 5.32 -13.49
C ASN A 364 17.79 6.49 -12.67
N VAL A 365 17.02 6.18 -11.65
CA VAL A 365 16.39 7.15 -10.77
C VAL A 365 16.92 6.91 -9.36
N LEU A 366 17.37 7.98 -8.73
CA LEU A 366 17.65 8.04 -7.30
C LEU A 366 16.84 9.21 -6.75
N HIS A 367 15.75 8.90 -6.06
CA HIS A 367 14.86 9.92 -5.49
C HIS A 367 14.82 9.73 -3.98
N GLY A 368 15.04 10.80 -3.22
CA GLY A 368 14.96 10.75 -1.77
C GLY A 368 14.29 11.98 -1.21
N THR A 369 13.42 11.78 -0.23
CA THR A 369 12.75 12.87 0.49
C THR A 369 13.03 12.77 1.97
N PHE A 370 13.16 13.93 2.60
CA PHE A 370 13.23 14.06 4.04
C PHE A 370 12.31 15.22 4.44
N SER A 371 11.37 14.96 5.35
CA SER A 371 10.41 15.95 5.86
C SER A 371 10.24 15.79 7.36
N GLY A 372 9.90 16.87 8.08
CA GLY A 372 9.61 16.81 9.50
C GLY A 372 8.87 18.01 10.05
#